data_AF-Q7Y0R9-F1
#
_entry.id   AF-Q7Y0R9-F1
#
_cell.length_a   1.000
_cell.length_b   1.000
_cell.length_c   1.000
_cell.angle_alpha   90.00
_cell.angle_beta   90.00
_cell.angle_gamma   90.00
#
_symmetry.space_group_name_H-M   'P 1'
#
loop_
_entity.id
_entity.type
_entity.pdbx_description
1 polymer ?
#
loop_
_entity_poly.entity_id
_entity_poly.type
_entity_poly.pdbx_seq_one_letter_code
_entity_poly.pdbx_strand_id
1 'polypeptide(L)'
;MATGKVVVEKVGGRSTATSCFSKYPLKFLLPSKAAPAGTDVVWIYSITYGGGIVSGDSISCEFTIGDGCTAVITTQSSTKVYKAIGSKCSEQILE
;
A
#
# COMPACT_ATOMS: atom_id res chain seq x y z
N MET A 1 -12.14 -9.66 3.62
CA MET A 1 -10.69 -9.45 3.42
C MET A 1 -10.46 -8.65 2.15
N ALA A 2 -9.89 -7.46 2.31
CA ALA A 2 -9.32 -6.67 1.22
C ALA A 2 -7.85 -7.02 1.07
N THR A 3 -7.38 -7.16 -0.16
CA THR A 3 -6.02 -7.59 -0.46
C THR A 3 -5.40 -6.66 -1.49
N GLY A 4 -4.12 -6.37 -1.33
CA GLY A 4 -3.33 -5.58 -2.27
C GLY A 4 -1.95 -6.17 -2.49
N LYS A 5 -1.42 -5.96 -3.68
CA LYS A 5 -0.05 -6.34 -4.04
C LYS A 5 0.60 -5.26 -4.87
N VAL A 6 1.84 -4.89 -4.54
CA VAL A 6 2.70 -4.07 -5.41
C VAL A 6 4.03 -4.78 -5.58
N VAL A 7 4.51 -4.84 -6.83
CA VAL A 7 5.83 -5.38 -7.16
C VAL A 7 6.65 -4.26 -7.76
N VAL A 8 7.84 -4.04 -7.20
CA VAL A 8 8.82 -3.07 -7.68
C VAL A 8 10.05 -3.82 -8.17
N GLU A 9 10.40 -3.63 -9.44
CA GLU A 9 11.53 -4.29 -10.08
C GLU A 9 12.46 -3.26 -10.74
N LYS A 10 13.69 -3.68 -11.02
CA LYS A 10 14.68 -2.85 -11.71
C LYS A 10 14.43 -2.94 -13.21
N VAL A 11 13.90 -1.87 -13.80
CA VAL A 11 13.63 -1.77 -15.23
C VAL A 11 14.47 -0.62 -15.80
N GLY A 12 15.32 -0.92 -16.79
CA GLY A 12 16.19 0.10 -17.40
C GLY A 12 17.11 0.80 -16.40
N GLY A 13 17.56 0.10 -15.36
CA GLY A 13 18.41 0.66 -14.31
C GLY A 13 17.66 1.52 -13.28
N ARG A 14 16.33 1.51 -13.26
CA ARG A 14 15.51 2.26 -12.29
C ARG A 14 14.45 1.39 -11.63
N SER A 15 14.15 1.68 -10.37
CA SER A 15 13.05 1.12 -9.60
C SER A 15 11.73 1.50 -10.28
N THR A 16 10.95 0.48 -10.64
CA THR A 16 9.71 0.64 -11.40
C THR A 16 8.65 -0.28 -10.82
N ALA A 17 7.45 0.24 -10.56
CA ALA A 17 6.33 -0.61 -10.21
C ALA A 17 5.85 -1.37 -11.45
N THR A 18 6.08 -2.67 -11.49
CA THR A 18 5.74 -3.55 -12.62
C THR A 18 4.40 -4.25 -12.44
N SER A 19 3.94 -4.38 -11.19
CA SER A 19 2.60 -4.88 -10.88
C SER A 19 1.97 -4.07 -9.74
N CYS A 20 0.69 -3.78 -9.87
CA CYS A 20 -0.10 -3.11 -8.86
C CYS A 20 -1.53 -3.64 -8.89
N PHE A 21 -1.90 -4.40 -7.87
CA PHE A 21 -3.22 -4.95 -7.67
C PHE A 21 -3.81 -4.43 -6.35
N SER A 22 -5.09 -4.11 -6.36
CA SER A 22 -5.81 -3.78 -5.13
C SER A 22 -7.28 -4.17 -5.26
N LYS A 23 -7.85 -4.67 -4.17
CA LYS A 23 -9.26 -4.98 -4.06
C LYS A 23 -9.96 -3.93 -3.20
N TYR A 24 -11.11 -3.45 -3.67
CA TYR A 24 -11.94 -2.51 -2.91
C TYR A 24 -12.17 -2.99 -1.47
N PRO A 25 -12.07 -2.11 -0.45
CA PRO A 25 -11.92 -0.65 -0.54
C PRO A 25 -10.48 -0.12 -0.62
N LEU A 26 -9.46 -1.00 -0.71
CA LEU A 26 -8.06 -0.61 -0.83
C LEU A 26 -7.74 -0.09 -2.24
N LYS A 27 -6.85 0.90 -2.32
CA LYS A 27 -6.20 1.31 -3.57
C LYS A 27 -4.76 1.77 -3.30
N PHE A 28 -3.90 1.58 -4.30
CA PHE A 28 -2.55 2.16 -4.31
C PHE A 28 -2.47 3.30 -5.32
N LEU A 29 -1.82 4.39 -4.94
CA LEU A 29 -1.45 5.49 -5.84
C LEU A 29 0.07 5.52 -5.98
N LEU A 30 0.56 5.56 -7.21
CA LEU A 30 1.99 5.51 -7.54
C LEU A 30 2.42 6.77 -8.30
N PRO A 31 2.52 7.94 -7.64
CA PRO A 31 2.89 9.17 -8.31
C PRO A 31 4.34 9.15 -8.78
N SER A 32 4.57 9.51 -10.04
CA SER A 32 5.91 9.57 -10.65
C SER A 32 6.73 10.82 -10.29
N LYS A 33 6.11 11.79 -9.58
CA LYS A 33 6.71 13.09 -9.24
C LYS A 33 6.68 13.38 -7.73
N ALA A 34 6.68 12.33 -6.90
CA ALA A 34 6.71 12.49 -5.44
C ALA A 34 8.12 12.70 -4.87
N ALA A 35 9.17 12.46 -5.66
CA ALA A 35 10.56 12.72 -5.31
C ALA A 35 11.18 13.78 -6.24
N PRO A 36 12.29 14.43 -5.82
CA PRO A 36 13.10 15.26 -6.71
C PRO A 36 13.49 14.51 -7.99
N ALA A 37 13.59 15.25 -9.10
CA ALA A 37 13.92 14.68 -10.40
C ALA A 37 15.23 13.88 -10.37
N GLY A 38 15.22 12.68 -10.94
CA GLY A 38 16.39 11.79 -10.97
C GLY A 38 16.55 10.87 -9.77
N THR A 39 15.74 11.02 -8.71
CA THR A 39 15.73 10.08 -7.58
C THR A 39 15.20 8.72 -8.03
N ASP A 40 15.98 7.66 -7.82
CA ASP A 40 15.59 6.28 -8.13
C ASP A 40 14.73 5.69 -7.00
N VAL A 41 13.41 5.98 -7.02
CA VAL A 41 12.47 5.54 -6.00
C VAL A 41 11.04 5.43 -6.53
N VAL A 42 10.31 4.40 -6.10
CA VAL A 42 8.86 4.27 -6.30
C VAL A 42 8.13 4.72 -5.04
N TRP A 43 7.26 5.74 -5.14
CA TRP A 43 6.36 6.12 -4.06
C TRP A 43 5.06 5.36 -4.17
N ILE A 44 4.64 4.74 -3.07
CA ILE A 44 3.43 3.93 -2.97
C ILE A 44 2.57 4.50 -1.84
N TYR A 45 1.45 5.11 -2.20
CA TYR A 45 0.46 5.58 -1.25
C TYR A 45 -0.64 4.54 -1.11
N SER A 46 -0.73 3.90 0.05
CA SER A 46 -1.85 3.04 0.42
C SER A 46 -3.02 3.89 0.91
N ILE A 47 -4.18 3.75 0.27
CA ILE A 47 -5.43 4.43 0.63
C ILE A 47 -6.57 3.44 0.77
N THR A 48 -7.53 3.76 1.64
CA THR A 48 -8.77 3.00 1.80
C THR A 48 -9.94 3.95 1.60
N TYR A 49 -10.88 3.62 0.71
CA TYR A 49 -12.02 4.47 0.36
C TYR A 49 -13.11 4.59 1.45
N GLY A 50 -12.77 4.33 2.71
CA GLY A 50 -13.67 4.40 3.86
C GLY A 50 -13.22 5.42 4.90
N GLY A 51 -14.03 5.61 5.94
CA GLY A 51 -13.72 6.50 7.07
C GLY A 51 -12.74 5.90 8.10
N GLY A 52 -12.26 4.67 7.88
CA GLY A 52 -11.46 3.88 8.82
C GLY A 52 -11.80 2.39 8.70
N ILE A 53 -11.15 1.57 9.51
CA ILE A 53 -11.43 0.12 9.61
C ILE A 53 -12.48 -0.14 10.70
N VAL A 54 -13.48 -0.96 10.36
CA VAL A 54 -14.56 -1.32 11.28
C VAL A 54 -14.47 -2.77 11.73
N SER A 55 -15.29 -3.13 12.72
CA SER A 55 -15.30 -4.47 13.31
C SER A 55 -15.45 -5.59 12.26
N GLY A 56 -14.45 -6.46 12.16
CA GLY A 56 -14.42 -7.57 11.21
C GLY A 56 -13.68 -7.28 9.91
N ASP A 57 -13.19 -6.06 9.70
CA ASP A 57 -12.36 -5.74 8.55
C ASP A 57 -10.97 -6.38 8.67
N SER A 58 -10.48 -6.90 7.55
CA SER A 58 -9.12 -7.43 7.43
C SER A 58 -8.55 -6.95 6.11
N ILE A 59 -7.43 -6.22 6.19
CA ILE A 59 -6.69 -5.66 5.07
C ILE A 59 -5.28 -6.25 5.09
N SER A 60 -4.86 -6.87 3.99
CA SER A 60 -3.50 -7.38 3.80
C SER A 60 -2.90 -6.79 2.53
N CYS A 61 -1.74 -6.17 2.66
CA CYS A 61 -0.98 -5.62 1.55
C CYS A 61 0.39 -6.30 1.50
N GLU A 62 0.76 -6.81 0.33
CA GLU A 62 2.06 -7.40 0.06
C GLU A 62 2.88 -6.49 -0.86
N PHE A 63 4.13 -6.21 -0.48
CA PHE A 63 5.08 -5.41 -1.23
C PHE A 63 6.33 -6.23 -1.55
N THR A 64 6.52 -6.56 -2.83
CA THR A 64 7.73 -7.24 -3.29
C THR A 64 8.70 -6.21 -3.86
N ILE A 65 9.82 -5.98 -3.18
CA ILE A 65 10.86 -5.02 -3.62
C ILE A 65 12.06 -5.82 -4.14
N GLY A 66 12.34 -5.68 -5.44
CA GLY A 66 13.45 -6.34 -6.11
C GLY A 66 14.82 -5.81 -5.66
N ASP A 67 15.86 -6.59 -5.97
CA ASP A 67 17.23 -6.23 -5.60
C ASP A 67 17.67 -4.90 -6.24
N GLY A 68 18.33 -4.06 -5.44
CA GLY A 68 18.75 -2.71 -5.85
C GLY A 68 17.61 -1.74 -6.19
N CYS A 69 16.36 -2.06 -5.85
CA CYS A 69 15.23 -1.14 -5.94
C CYS A 69 15.00 -0.38 -4.64
N THR A 70 14.45 0.83 -4.77
CA THR A 70 14.01 1.64 -3.64
C THR A 70 12.51 1.91 -3.76
N ALA A 71 11.77 1.68 -2.68
CA ALA A 71 10.38 2.07 -2.58
C ALA A 71 10.11 2.79 -1.27
N VAL A 72 9.19 3.75 -1.29
CA VAL A 72 8.63 4.40 -0.11
C VAL A 72 7.17 4.03 -0.03
N ILE A 73 6.80 3.35 1.05
CA ILE A 73 5.41 2.99 1.35
C ILE A 73 4.90 3.98 2.38
N THR A 74 3.79 4.64 2.08
CA THR A 74 3.18 5.63 2.97
C THR A 74 1.66 5.56 2.88
N THR A 75 0.98 6.19 3.83
CA THR A 75 -0.48 6.33 3.85
C THR A 75 -0.87 7.79 3.70
N GLN A 76 -2.08 8.05 3.18
CA GLN A 76 -2.60 9.43 3.08
C GLN A 76 -2.83 10.07 4.46
N SER A 77 -3.17 9.25 5.46
CA SER A 77 -3.43 9.68 6.83
C SER A 77 -3.33 8.50 7.81
N SER A 78 -3.48 8.79 9.10
CA SER A 78 -3.61 7.77 10.14
C SER A 78 -4.88 6.95 9.95
N THR A 79 -4.75 5.62 10.04
CA THR A 79 -5.91 4.72 10.03
C THR A 79 -6.76 4.98 11.28
N LYS A 80 -8.04 5.30 11.07
CA LYS A 80 -9.04 5.32 12.15
C LYS A 80 -9.53 3.91 12.41
N VAL A 81 -9.51 3.48 13.67
CA VAL A 81 -9.98 2.16 14.09
C VAL A 81 -11.24 2.33 14.93
N TYR A 82 -12.36 1.76 14.47
CA TYR A 82 -13.63 1.79 15.19
C TYR A 82 -13.74 0.64 16.20
N LYS A 83 -14.61 0.80 17.20
CA LYS A 83 -14.81 -0.19 18.27
C LYS A 83 -15.20 -1.56 17.70
N ALA A 84 -14.53 -2.60 18.19
CA ALA A 84 -14.88 -3.99 17.92
C ALA A 84 -16.26 -4.36 18.50
N ILE A 85 -16.99 -5.24 17.82
CA ILE A 85 -18.30 -5.77 18.24
C ILE A 85 -18.17 -7.27 18.52
N GLY A 86 -18.55 -7.67 19.74
CA GLY A 86 -18.44 -9.07 20.17
C GLY A 86 -16.98 -9.54 20.20
N SER A 87 -16.72 -10.69 19.59
CA SER A 87 -15.37 -11.27 19.48
C SER A 87 -14.66 -10.96 18.15
N LYS A 88 -15.20 -10.04 17.34
CA LYS A 88 -14.60 -9.70 16.04
C LYS A 88 -13.37 -8.79 16.22
N CYS A 89 -12.33 -9.05 15.45
CA CYS A 89 -11.15 -8.20 15.35
C CYS A 89 -11.21 -7.34 14.07
N SER A 90 -10.50 -6.22 14.06
CA SER A 90 -10.14 -5.50 12.84
C SER A 90 -8.62 -5.46 12.71
N GLU A 91 -8.10 -5.71 11.51
CA GLU A 91 -6.66 -5.83 11.29
C GLU A 91 -6.24 -5.20 9.96
N GLN A 92 -5.02 -4.66 9.96
CA GLN A 92 -4.36 -4.14 8.78
C GLN A 92 -2.88 -4.56 8.84
N ILE A 93 -2.44 -5.29 7.82
CA ILE A 93 -1.09 -5.82 7.69
C ILE A 93 -0.45 -5.24 6.43
N LEU A 94 0.75 -4.69 6.57
CA LEU A 94 1.56 -4.11 5.49
C LEU A 94 2.92 -4.83 5.53
N GLU A 95 3.13 -5.77 4.61
CA GLU A 95 4.31 -6.65 4.57
C GLU A 95 5.09 -6.50 3.27
#